data_AF-A0A6V8EZ16-F1
#
_entry.id   AF-A0A6V8EZ16-F1
#
_cell.length_a   1.000
_cell.length_b   1.000
_cell.length_c   1.000
_cell.angle_alpha   90.00
_cell.angle_beta   90.00
_cell.angle_gamma   90.00
#
_symmetry.space_group_name_H-M   'P 1'
#
loop_
_entity.id
_entity.type
_entity.pdbx_description
1 polymer ?
#
loop_
_entity_poly.entity_id
_entity_poly.type
_entity_poly.pdbx_seq_one_letter_code
_entity_poly.pdbx_strand_id
1 'polypeptide(L)'
;MAEGLGRTVLHRHRYGRVWGLGDRSSPAVRTPSLISTDDDDNLCRGLAAFHCTQTRTIPAEMTISTQFALMPPTFDCPGPQMTASVGHVLPPSLEEANAGESADSGPLLPVSWQRLHHDPSLLDADMQPNIVVLVDAVQLAAQPGKLVTAIQTLKHRFPGALLWTPGLGGPD
;
A
#
# COMPACT_ATOMS: atom_id res chain seq x y z
N MET A 1 13.73 -2.00 16.73
CA MET A 1 14.21 -3.08 15.84
C MET A 1 13.36 -3.01 14.60
N ALA A 2 13.95 -3.03 13.40
CA ALA A 2 13.25 -2.64 12.18
C ALA A 2 12.17 -3.67 11.76
N GLU A 3 10.92 -3.44 12.15
CA GLU A 3 9.71 -4.11 11.64
C GLU A 3 9.38 -3.60 10.21
N GLY A 4 10.38 -3.68 9.33
CA GLY A 4 10.31 -3.10 7.99
C GLY A 4 10.42 -4.15 6.90
N LEU A 5 9.76 -3.92 5.77
CA LEU A 5 9.98 -4.72 4.57
C LEU A 5 11.43 -4.54 4.08
N GLY A 6 12.15 -5.65 3.91
CA GLY A 6 13.47 -5.66 3.28
C GLY A 6 13.35 -5.18 1.84
N ARG A 7 13.97 -4.04 1.52
CA ARG A 7 13.80 -3.34 0.23
C ARG A 7 15.17 -2.91 -0.29
N THR A 8 15.47 -3.31 -1.53
CA THR A 8 16.67 -2.88 -2.25
C THR A 8 16.28 -2.35 -3.62
N VAL A 9 16.78 -1.17 -4.00
CA VAL A 9 16.59 -0.66 -5.37
C VAL A 9 17.45 -1.47 -6.33
N LEU A 10 16.82 -2.21 -7.26
CA LEU A 10 17.50 -2.98 -8.30
C LEU A 10 17.74 -2.11 -9.54
N HIS A 11 16.71 -1.38 -9.98
CA HIS A 11 16.79 -0.50 -11.15
C HIS A 11 16.13 0.85 -10.88
N ARG A 12 16.68 1.90 -11.49
CA ARG A 12 16.14 3.26 -11.47
C ARG A 12 15.74 3.66 -12.88
N HIS A 13 14.45 3.74 -13.14
CA HIS A 13 13.90 4.26 -14.39
C HIS A 13 13.53 5.74 -14.23
N ARG A 14 13.24 6.41 -15.34
CA ARG A 14 12.91 7.84 -15.35
C ARG A 14 11.67 8.18 -14.51
N TYR A 15 10.70 7.26 -14.46
CA TYR A 15 9.40 7.45 -13.81
C TYR A 15 9.08 6.39 -12.74
N GLY A 16 10.05 5.57 -12.34
CA GLY A 16 9.80 4.47 -11.40
C GLY A 16 11.06 3.75 -10.94
N ARG A 17 10.91 2.87 -9.95
CA ARG A 17 12.00 2.03 -9.42
C ARG A 17 11.53 0.58 -9.41
N VAL A 18 12.42 -0.31 -9.81
CA VAL A 18 12.24 -1.75 -9.56
C VAL A 18 12.88 -2.06 -8.23
N TRP A 19 12.08 -2.51 -7.28
CA TRP A 19 12.52 -2.93 -5.96
C TRP A 19 12.67 -4.44 -5.92
N GLY A 20 13.73 -4.91 -5.27
CA GLY A 20 13.84 -6.28 -4.78
C GLY A 20 13.40 -6.31 -3.33
N LEU A 21 12.51 -7.24 -3.00
CA LEU A 21 11.99 -7.44 -1.65
C LEU A 21 12.62 -8.68 -1.00
N GLY A 22 12.88 -8.59 0.31
CA GLY A 22 13.58 -9.63 1.07
C GLY A 22 15.09 -9.41 1.10
N ASP A 23 15.86 -10.50 1.09
CA ASP A 23 17.32 -10.43 1.14
C ASP A 23 17.87 -9.62 -0.05
N ARG A 24 18.76 -8.69 0.25
CA ARG A 24 19.48 -7.88 -0.73
C ARG A 24 20.26 -8.73 -1.73
N SER A 25 20.84 -9.85 -1.28
CA SER A 25 21.70 -10.70 -2.13
C SER A 25 20.89 -11.53 -3.12
N SER A 26 19.67 -11.92 -2.72
CA SER A 26 18.78 -12.77 -3.50
C SER A 26 17.32 -12.41 -3.18
N PRO A 27 16.78 -11.32 -3.76
CA PRO A 27 15.44 -10.86 -3.45
C PRO A 27 14.39 -11.89 -3.89
N ALA A 28 13.47 -12.22 -3.00
CA ALA A 28 12.42 -13.22 -3.22
C ALA A 28 11.35 -12.70 -4.19
N VAL A 29 11.10 -11.39 -4.18
CA VAL A 29 10.09 -10.72 -5.01
C VAL A 29 10.70 -9.49 -5.68
N ARG A 30 10.18 -9.14 -6.87
CA ARG A 30 10.52 -7.89 -7.58
C ARG A 30 9.25 -7.09 -7.88
N THR A 31 9.34 -5.76 -7.85
CA THR A 31 8.24 -4.87 -8.27
C THR A 31 8.34 -4.49 -9.76
N PRO A 32 7.23 -4.14 -10.45
CA PRO A 32 5.86 -4.17 -9.96
C PRO A 32 5.41 -5.59 -9.63
N SER A 33 4.58 -5.73 -8.60
CA SER A 33 4.11 -7.03 -8.13
C SER A 33 2.60 -7.03 -7.95
N LEU A 34 1.98 -8.21 -8.01
CA LEU A 34 0.54 -8.34 -7.82
C LEU A 34 0.19 -8.51 -6.34
N ILE A 35 -1.00 -8.02 -5.99
CA ILE A 35 -1.69 -8.38 -4.75
C ILE A 35 -2.95 -9.12 -5.17
N SER A 36 -3.04 -10.38 -4.77
CA SER A 36 -4.22 -11.22 -4.99
C SER A 36 -5.30 -10.93 -3.95
N THR A 37 -6.57 -11.14 -4.28
CA THR A 37 -7.70 -11.08 -3.36
C THR A 37 -8.36 -12.45 -3.21
N ASP A 38 -9.43 -12.54 -2.40
CA ASP A 38 -10.19 -13.78 -2.22
C ASP A 38 -10.98 -14.20 -3.47
N ASP A 39 -11.22 -13.27 -4.39
CA ASP A 39 -11.93 -13.54 -5.64
C ASP A 39 -11.01 -14.05 -6.75
N ASP A 40 -9.68 -13.97 -6.56
CA ASP A 40 -8.70 -14.44 -7.53
C ASP A 40 -8.49 -15.96 -7.49
N ASP A 41 -8.20 -16.55 -8.65
CA ASP A 41 -7.89 -17.97 -8.73
C ASP A 41 -6.54 -18.34 -8.10
N ASN A 42 -6.34 -19.65 -7.90
CA ASN A 42 -5.10 -20.16 -7.30
C ASN A 42 -3.84 -19.84 -8.13
N LEU A 43 -3.97 -19.67 -9.44
CA LEU A 43 -2.86 -19.35 -10.31
C LEU A 43 -2.38 -17.91 -10.07
N CYS A 44 -3.32 -16.95 -10.07
CA CYS A 44 -3.08 -15.55 -9.72
C CYS A 44 -2.50 -15.42 -8.31
N ARG A 45 -3.04 -16.18 -7.35
CA ARG A 45 -2.50 -16.22 -5.98
C ARG A 45 -1.06 -16.73 -5.92
N GLY A 46 -0.70 -17.72 -6.74
CA GLY A 46 0.67 -18.23 -6.83
C GLY A 46 1.67 -17.27 -7.47
N LEU A 47 1.19 -16.36 -8.33
CA LEU A 47 2.01 -15.32 -8.99
C LEU A 47 2.12 -14.04 -8.15
N ALA A 48 1.17 -13.80 -7.24
CA ALA A 48 1.12 -12.60 -6.44
C ALA A 48 2.19 -12.59 -5.33
N ALA A 49 2.79 -11.42 -5.11
CA ALA A 49 3.74 -11.22 -4.03
C ALA A 49 3.05 -11.14 -2.67
N PHE A 50 1.86 -10.55 -2.66
CA PHE A 50 1.04 -10.44 -1.48
C PHE A 50 -0.38 -10.91 -1.75
N HIS A 51 -1.09 -11.16 -0.67
CA HIS A 51 -2.49 -11.51 -0.66
C HIS A 51 -3.23 -10.57 0.30
N CYS A 52 -4.35 -10.01 -0.16
CA CYS A 52 -5.19 -9.11 0.60
C CYS A 52 -6.52 -9.79 0.92
N THR A 53 -6.90 -9.76 2.20
CA THR A 53 -8.25 -10.06 2.67
C THR A 53 -8.87 -8.80 3.26
N GLN A 54 -10.19 -8.68 3.17
CA GLN A 54 -10.92 -7.54 3.71
C GLN A 54 -12.21 -7.99 4.41
N THR A 55 -12.46 -7.46 5.60
CA THR A 55 -13.71 -7.72 6.32
C THR A 55 -14.87 -6.93 5.71
N ARG A 56 -16.09 -7.41 5.91
CA ARG A 56 -17.33 -6.72 5.51
C ARG A 56 -17.96 -5.91 6.65
N THR A 57 -17.21 -5.67 7.72
CA THR A 57 -17.63 -4.85 8.85
C THR A 57 -17.49 -3.36 8.53
N ILE A 58 -18.13 -2.50 9.32
CA ILE A 58 -17.97 -1.05 9.22
C ILE A 58 -17.33 -0.57 10.54
N PRO A 59 -16.12 0.03 10.51
CA PRO A 59 -15.25 0.16 9.33
C PRO A 59 -14.67 -1.19 8.88
N ALA A 60 -14.29 -1.27 7.61
CA ALA A 60 -13.69 -2.46 7.04
C ALA A 60 -12.22 -2.56 7.45
N GLU A 61 -11.79 -3.76 7.80
CA GLU A 61 -10.40 -4.07 8.13
C GLU A 61 -9.74 -4.77 6.94
N MET A 62 -8.56 -4.30 6.55
CA MET A 62 -7.76 -4.85 5.46
C MET A 62 -6.53 -5.54 6.03
N THR A 63 -6.26 -6.76 5.61
CA THR A 63 -5.05 -7.50 5.96
C THR A 63 -4.28 -7.88 4.70
N ILE A 64 -3.02 -7.49 4.64
CA ILE A 64 -2.08 -7.89 3.60
C ILE A 64 -1.05 -8.85 4.19
N SER A 65 -0.94 -10.04 3.60
CA SER A 65 0.04 -11.07 3.97
C SER A 65 0.87 -11.50 2.76
N THR A 66 1.97 -12.20 3.02
CA THR A 66 2.84 -12.75 1.97
C THR A 66 3.34 -14.13 2.37
N GLN A 67 3.52 -15.00 1.38
CA GLN A 67 4.15 -16.31 1.56
C GLN A 67 5.69 -16.24 1.50
N PHE A 68 6.25 -15.08 1.14
CA PHE A 68 7.69 -14.89 1.00
C PHE A 68 8.30 -14.38 2.30
N ALA A 69 9.57 -14.74 2.55
CA ALA A 69 10.32 -14.24 3.69
C ALA A 69 10.94 -12.88 3.39
N LEU A 70 10.19 -11.80 3.65
CA LEU A 70 10.57 -10.44 3.25
C LEU A 70 11.10 -9.57 4.41
N MET A 71 11.13 -10.10 5.63
CA MET A 71 11.51 -9.35 6.82
C MET A 71 12.98 -9.56 7.21
N PRO A 72 13.77 -8.48 7.39
CA PRO A 72 15.10 -8.55 7.97
C PRO A 72 15.02 -8.89 9.48
N PRO A 73 16.14 -9.31 10.09
CA PRO A 73 17.47 -9.51 9.48
C PRO A 73 17.68 -10.90 8.88
N THR A 74 16.88 -11.90 9.27
CA THR A 74 17.13 -13.32 8.98
C THR A 74 16.48 -13.82 7.70
N PHE A 75 15.35 -13.25 7.28
CA PHE A 75 14.61 -13.67 6.08
C PHE A 75 14.28 -15.18 6.06
N ASP A 76 13.91 -15.74 7.19
CA ASP A 76 13.70 -17.18 7.42
C ASP A 76 12.23 -17.59 7.52
N CYS A 77 11.33 -16.65 7.81
CA CYS A 77 9.89 -16.90 7.93
C CYS A 77 9.06 -16.02 6.97
N PRO A 78 7.92 -16.53 6.45
CA PRO A 78 6.99 -15.73 5.68
C PRO A 78 6.51 -14.51 6.45
N GLY A 79 6.47 -13.36 5.78
CA GLY A 79 5.99 -12.11 6.35
C GLY A 79 6.53 -10.89 5.62
N PRO A 80 5.98 -9.69 5.87
CA PRO A 80 5.08 -9.38 6.99
C PRO A 80 3.61 -9.72 6.74
N GLN A 81 2.86 -9.89 7.83
CA GLN A 81 1.41 -9.73 7.84
C GLN A 81 1.10 -8.36 8.44
N MET A 82 0.33 -7.54 7.73
CA MET A 82 0.01 -6.18 8.11
C MET A 82 -1.50 -5.98 8.04
N THR A 83 -2.06 -5.37 9.07
CA THR A 83 -3.51 -5.13 9.19
C THR A 83 -3.75 -3.66 9.47
N ALA A 84 -4.80 -3.10 8.87
CA ALA A 84 -5.21 -1.72 9.08
C ALA A 84 -6.72 -1.57 8.85
N SER A 85 -7.37 -0.77 9.69
CA SER A 85 -8.70 -0.24 9.44
C SER A 85 -8.67 0.76 8.29
N VAL A 86 -9.52 0.54 7.29
CA VAL A 86 -9.67 1.44 6.13
C VAL A 86 -10.37 2.75 6.51
N GLY A 87 -11.04 2.78 7.66
CA GLY A 87 -11.88 3.90 8.09
C GLY A 87 -13.13 4.06 7.21
N HIS A 88 -13.90 5.12 7.47
CA HIS A 88 -15.07 5.45 6.66
C HIS A 88 -14.72 6.57 5.67
N VAL A 89 -14.38 6.17 4.45
CA VAL A 89 -13.92 7.08 3.40
C VAL A 89 -15.10 7.72 2.70
N LEU A 90 -15.18 9.06 2.72
CA LEU A 90 -16.13 9.79 1.90
C LEU A 90 -15.67 9.80 0.44
N PRO A 91 -16.60 9.78 -0.53
CA PRO A 91 -16.25 9.90 -1.94
C PRO A 91 -15.50 11.22 -2.20
N PRO A 92 -14.55 11.26 -3.16
CA PRO A 92 -13.75 12.46 -3.46
C PRO A 92 -14.56 13.70 -3.86
N SER A 93 -15.84 13.55 -4.19
CA SER A 93 -16.77 14.65 -4.45
C SER A 93 -17.14 15.44 -3.20
N LEU A 94 -16.95 14.88 -2.00
CA LEU A 94 -17.23 15.49 -0.70
C LEU A 94 -15.93 15.94 -0.01
N GLU A 95 -14.97 16.43 -0.79
CA GLU A 95 -13.62 16.78 -0.33
C GLU A 95 -13.62 17.73 0.87
N GLU A 96 -14.54 18.70 0.96
CA GLU A 96 -14.56 19.66 2.07
C GLU A 96 -15.11 19.09 3.39
N ALA A 97 -15.72 17.90 3.36
CA ALA A 97 -16.27 17.28 4.56
C ALA A 97 -15.18 16.56 5.36
N ASN A 98 -15.13 16.79 6.67
CA ASN A 98 -14.29 16.05 7.60
C ASN A 98 -15.15 15.26 8.59
N ALA A 99 -15.90 14.27 8.08
CA ALA A 99 -16.89 13.50 8.83
C ALA A 99 -16.67 11.97 8.79
N GLY A 100 -15.48 11.54 8.32
CA GLY A 100 -15.14 10.12 8.27
C GLY A 100 -14.52 9.61 9.57
N GLU A 101 -14.69 8.32 9.87
CA GLU A 101 -13.88 7.64 10.89
C GLU A 101 -12.44 7.49 10.41
N SER A 102 -11.49 7.74 11.31
CA SER A 102 -10.06 7.72 11.02
C SER A 102 -9.58 6.34 10.60
N ALA A 103 -8.90 6.25 9.47
CA ALA A 103 -8.14 5.06 9.09
C ALA A 103 -6.89 4.90 9.97
N ASP A 104 -6.39 3.68 10.10
CA ASP A 104 -5.20 3.41 10.90
C ASP A 104 -3.93 4.01 10.27
N SER A 105 -2.91 4.20 11.12
CA SER A 105 -1.59 4.69 10.75
C SER A 105 -0.54 3.67 11.18
N GLY A 106 0.01 2.91 10.23
CA GLY A 106 0.96 1.84 10.55
C GLY A 106 1.75 1.33 9.33
N PRO A 107 2.32 0.11 9.40
CA PRO A 107 3.05 -0.51 8.30
C PRO A 107 2.20 -0.68 7.02
N LEU A 108 0.90 -0.89 7.19
CA LEU A 108 -0.11 -0.77 6.16
C LEU A 108 -0.84 0.55 6.37
N LEU A 109 -0.81 1.44 5.37
CA LEU A 109 -1.38 2.79 5.49
C LEU A 109 -2.48 3.00 4.43
N PRO A 110 -3.76 2.83 4.80
CA PRO A 110 -4.88 3.21 3.95
C PRO A 110 -4.98 4.73 3.85
N VAL A 111 -5.00 5.25 2.63
CA VAL A 111 -5.10 6.68 2.35
C VAL A 111 -6.17 6.93 1.30
N SER A 112 -7.07 7.86 1.58
CA SER A 112 -8.02 8.41 0.62
C SER A 112 -7.64 9.82 0.22
N TRP A 113 -8.26 10.35 -0.84
CA TRP A 113 -8.14 11.75 -1.21
C TRP A 113 -8.50 12.69 -0.07
N GLN A 114 -9.60 12.42 0.64
CA GLN A 114 -9.99 13.20 1.81
C GLN A 114 -8.87 13.22 2.87
N ARG A 115 -8.28 12.05 3.17
CA ARG A 115 -7.21 11.92 4.16
C ARG A 115 -5.96 12.72 3.74
N LEU A 116 -5.60 12.70 2.45
CA LEU A 116 -4.48 13.50 1.92
C LEU A 116 -4.62 15.00 2.17
N HIS A 117 -5.86 15.51 2.20
CA HIS A 117 -6.14 16.93 2.38
C HIS A 117 -6.32 17.34 3.85
N HIS A 118 -6.84 16.44 4.69
CA HIS A 118 -7.31 16.81 6.03
C HIS A 118 -6.55 16.15 7.19
N ASP A 119 -5.76 15.11 6.95
CA ASP A 119 -5.09 14.38 8.02
C ASP A 119 -3.65 14.86 8.23
N PRO A 120 -3.38 15.71 9.25
CA PRO A 120 -2.03 16.19 9.54
C PRO A 120 -1.10 15.08 10.03
N SER A 121 -1.62 13.93 10.50
CA SER A 121 -0.77 12.83 10.96
C SER A 121 0.07 12.24 9.82
N LEU A 122 -0.37 12.37 8.56
CA LEU A 122 0.41 11.98 7.39
C LEU A 122 1.73 12.76 7.27
N LEU A 123 1.87 13.91 7.93
CA LEU A 123 3.09 14.73 7.94
C LEU A 123 4.10 14.30 9.02
N ASP A 124 3.76 13.34 9.88
CA ASP A 124 4.64 12.87 10.96
C ASP A 124 5.92 12.21 10.42
N ALA A 125 7.09 12.84 10.65
CA ALA A 125 8.38 12.39 10.12
C ALA A 125 8.73 10.93 10.47
N ASP A 126 8.20 10.40 11.58
CA ASP A 126 8.46 9.03 12.03
C ASP A 126 7.60 7.98 11.33
N MET A 127 6.56 8.40 10.59
CA MET A 127 5.69 7.50 9.84
C MET A 127 6.41 6.89 8.63
N GLN A 128 6.65 5.58 8.69
CA GLN A 128 7.37 4.81 7.66
C GLN A 128 6.57 3.57 7.22
N PRO A 129 5.51 3.73 6.42
CA PRO A 129 4.71 2.60 5.96
C PRO A 129 5.52 1.69 5.02
N ASN A 130 5.20 0.40 5.05
CA ASN A 130 5.70 -0.58 4.08
C ASN A 130 4.85 -0.52 2.81
N ILE A 131 3.53 -0.49 2.96
CA ILE A 131 2.56 -0.40 1.87
C ILE A 131 1.60 0.75 2.15
N VAL A 132 1.46 1.66 1.19
CA VAL A 132 0.41 2.68 1.15
C VAL A 132 -0.68 2.19 0.20
N VAL A 133 -1.93 2.25 0.63
CA VAL A 133 -3.09 1.83 -0.18
C VAL A 133 -3.92 3.06 -0.50
N LEU A 134 -4.00 3.42 -1.78
CA LEU A 134 -4.89 4.50 -2.25
C LEU A 134 -6.30 3.94 -2.49
N VAL A 135 -7.14 4.01 -1.46
CA VAL A 135 -8.39 3.24 -1.38
C VAL A 135 -9.50 3.73 -2.33
N ASP A 136 -9.44 4.98 -2.75
CA ASP A 136 -10.38 5.62 -3.68
C ASP A 136 -9.77 5.86 -5.08
N ALA A 137 -8.72 5.10 -5.43
CA ALA A 137 -7.97 5.28 -6.68
C ALA A 137 -8.85 5.26 -7.93
N VAL A 138 -9.84 4.35 -8.02
CA VAL A 138 -10.75 4.24 -9.17
C VAL A 138 -11.58 5.52 -9.33
N GLN A 139 -12.07 6.09 -8.24
CA GLN A 139 -12.83 7.34 -8.23
C GLN A 139 -11.96 8.52 -8.62
N LEU A 140 -10.69 8.52 -8.23
CA LEU A 140 -9.71 9.54 -8.62
C LEU A 140 -9.31 9.42 -10.09
N ALA A 141 -9.25 8.21 -10.65
CA ALA A 141 -8.95 7.96 -12.06
C ALA A 141 -10.03 8.56 -12.98
N ALA A 142 -11.28 8.61 -12.51
CA ALA A 142 -12.39 9.23 -13.23
C ALA A 142 -12.35 10.77 -13.24
N GLN A 143 -11.46 11.39 -12.46
CA GLN A 143 -11.33 12.84 -12.34
C GLN A 143 -9.98 13.32 -12.89
N PRO A 144 -9.96 14.21 -13.90
CA PRO A 144 -8.71 14.65 -14.52
C PRO A 144 -7.68 15.17 -13.50
N GLY A 145 -6.47 14.59 -13.53
CA GLY A 145 -5.32 15.02 -12.73
C GLY A 145 -5.29 14.54 -11.28
N LYS A 146 -6.43 14.21 -10.64
CA LYS A 146 -6.47 13.87 -9.20
C LYS A 146 -5.64 12.63 -8.85
N LEU A 147 -5.77 11.54 -9.62
CA LEU A 147 -4.98 10.33 -9.38
C LEU A 147 -3.46 10.60 -9.45
N VAL A 148 -3.02 11.34 -10.47
CA VAL A 148 -1.59 11.67 -10.66
C VAL A 148 -1.09 12.51 -9.49
N THR A 149 -1.85 13.51 -9.07
CA THR A 149 -1.53 14.34 -7.91
C THR A 149 -1.44 13.49 -6.63
N ALA A 150 -2.39 12.59 -6.39
CA ALA A 150 -2.39 11.70 -5.23
C ALA A 150 -1.12 10.82 -5.19
N ILE A 151 -0.82 10.15 -6.30
CA ILE A 151 0.37 9.30 -6.44
C ILE A 151 1.64 10.13 -6.22
N GLN A 152 1.73 11.31 -6.83
CA GLN A 152 2.88 12.18 -6.69
C GLN A 152 3.08 12.62 -5.24
N THR A 153 2.03 13.10 -4.56
CA THR A 153 2.09 13.51 -3.15
C THR A 153 2.55 12.34 -2.27
N LEU A 154 1.94 11.17 -2.43
CA LEU A 154 2.29 9.97 -1.67
C LEU A 154 3.75 9.54 -1.90
N LYS A 155 4.24 9.56 -3.14
CA LYS A 155 5.62 9.16 -3.44
C LYS A 155 6.67 10.18 -3.04
N HIS A 156 6.32 11.47 -2.98
CA HIS A 156 7.20 12.47 -2.36
C HIS A 156 7.28 12.26 -0.86
N ARG A 157 6.15 11.94 -0.21
CA ARG A 157 6.09 11.76 1.24
C ARG A 157 6.70 10.44 1.72
N PHE A 158 6.37 9.34 1.05
CA PHE A 158 6.78 7.98 1.39
C PHE A 158 7.54 7.31 0.23
N PRO A 159 8.74 7.81 -0.13
CA PRO A 159 9.46 7.38 -1.34
C PRO A 159 9.94 5.92 -1.33
N GLY A 160 9.94 5.27 -0.16
CA GLY A 160 10.31 3.86 0.01
C GLY A 160 9.13 2.92 0.19
N ALA A 161 7.91 3.43 0.38
CA ALA A 161 6.72 2.60 0.53
C ALA A 161 6.25 2.10 -0.84
N LEU A 162 5.79 0.86 -0.88
CA LEU A 162 5.07 0.33 -2.04
C LEU A 162 3.69 0.99 -2.09
N LEU A 163 3.19 1.31 -3.28
CA LEU A 163 1.91 1.98 -3.45
C LEU A 163 0.94 1.08 -4.20
N TRP A 164 -0.08 0.60 -3.51
CA TRP A 164 -1.15 -0.18 -4.11
C TRP A 164 -2.38 0.69 -4.42
N THR A 165 -2.97 0.48 -5.59
CA THR A 165 -4.17 1.18 -6.07
C THR A 165 -5.27 0.17 -6.40
N PRO A 166 -6.04 -0.32 -5.40
CA PRO A 166 -7.09 -1.31 -5.61
C PRO A 166 -8.02 -0.92 -6.75
N GLY A 167 -8.33 -1.87 -7.64
CA GLY A 167 -9.20 -1.66 -8.80
C GLY A 167 -8.55 -0.99 -10.02
N LEU A 168 -7.30 -0.53 -9.93
CA LEU A 168 -6.51 -0.04 -11.08
C LEU A 168 -5.29 -0.93 -11.36
N GLY A 169 -4.54 -1.29 -10.31
CA GLY A 169 -3.32 -2.07 -10.46
C GLY A 169 -2.68 -2.47 -9.13
N GLY A 170 -1.74 -3.43 -9.21
CA GLY A 170 -0.93 -3.90 -8.09
C GLY A 170 0.04 -2.83 -7.55
N PRO A 171 0.71 -3.09 -6.41
CA PRO A 171 1.71 -2.22 -5.81
C PRO A 171 2.81 -1.90 -6.82
N ASP A 172 3.04 -0.60 -6.95
CA ASP A 172 3.95 0.03 -7.93
C ASP A 172 5.35 -0.60 -8.02
#